data_AF-A0A972ACC5-F1
#
_entry.id   AF-A0A972ACC5-F1
#
_cell.length_a   1.000
_cell.length_b   1.000
_cell.length_c   1.000
_cell.angle_alpha   90.00
_cell.angle_beta   90.00
_cell.angle_gamma   90.00
#
_symmetry.space_group_name_H-M   'P 1'
#
loop_
_entity.id
_entity.type
_entity.pdbx_description
1 polymer ?
#
loop_
_entity_poly.entity_id
_entity_poly.type
_entity_poly.pdbx_seq_one_letter_code
_entity_poly.pdbx_strand_id
1 'polypeptide(L)'
;AGLARRGGYLIIDAIAVDRDYQGQGLGRKLMKELLNYPREEDLYLVAQVPEFFRKFGFEGLDMGKCPKVFGCSHCDRQGVDCFPLCMVLRKNASMEES
;
A
#
# COMPACT_ATOMS: atom_id res chain seq x y z
N ALA A 1 4.71 10.32 -3.47
CA ALA A 1 4.48 9.00 -2.84
C ALA A 1 5.83 8.34 -2.58
N GLY A 2 5.97 7.48 -1.57
CA GLY A 2 7.27 6.97 -1.12
C GLY A 2 7.33 5.44 -1.01
N LEU A 3 8.38 4.84 -1.60
CA LEU A 3 8.81 3.48 -1.31
C LEU A 3 9.91 3.50 -0.24
N ALA A 4 9.91 2.51 0.63
CA ALA A 4 10.97 2.32 1.60
C ALA A 4 11.28 0.83 1.78
N ARG A 5 12.53 0.54 2.17
CA ARG A 5 12.91 -0.79 2.68
C ARG A 5 13.05 -0.71 4.19
N ARG A 6 12.32 -1.54 4.92
CA ARG A 6 12.36 -1.60 6.40
C ARG A 6 12.31 -3.05 6.85
N GLY A 7 13.23 -3.46 7.72
CA GLY A 7 13.26 -4.82 8.28
C GLY A 7 13.29 -5.94 7.22
N GLY A 8 13.88 -5.70 6.04
CA GLY A 8 13.91 -6.66 4.93
C GLY A 8 12.65 -6.69 4.04
N TYR A 9 11.68 -5.79 4.27
CA TYR A 9 10.46 -5.68 3.47
C TYR A 9 10.45 -4.39 2.64
N LEU A 10 9.97 -4.47 1.41
CA LEU A 10 9.64 -3.31 0.58
C LEU A 10 8.21 -2.87 0.90
N ILE A 11 8.04 -1.58 1.22
CA ILE A 11 6.74 -1.01 1.60
C ILE A 11 6.41 0.26 0.82
N ILE A 12 5.11 0.54 0.67
CA ILE A 12 4.64 1.90 0.41
C ILE A 12 4.49 2.59 1.76
N ASP A 13 5.36 3.56 2.04
CA ASP A 13 5.38 4.27 3.32
C ASP A 13 4.32 5.38 3.37
N ALA A 14 4.14 6.09 2.26
CA ALA A 14 3.13 7.13 2.15
C ALA A 14 2.68 7.35 0.70
N ILE A 15 1.37 7.52 0.52
CA ILE A 15 0.77 8.05 -0.70
C ILE A 15 -0.32 9.04 -0.29
N ALA A 16 -0.25 10.25 -0.84
CA ALA A 16 -1.22 11.30 -0.59
C ALA A 16 -1.39 12.15 -1.85
N VAL A 17 -2.60 12.64 -2.04
CA VAL A 17 -2.94 13.68 -3.00
C VAL A 17 -3.66 14.76 -2.21
N ASP A 18 -3.23 16.01 -2.37
CA ASP A 18 -3.89 17.16 -1.77
C ASP A 18 -5.39 17.14 -2.11
N ARG A 19 -6.23 17.47 -1.12
CA ARG A 19 -7.69 17.34 -1.21
C ARG A 19 -8.27 18.08 -2.42
N ASP A 20 -7.72 19.25 -2.74
CA ASP A 20 -8.19 20.08 -3.86
C ASP A 20 -7.87 19.46 -5.23
N TYR A 21 -6.99 18.45 -5.25
CA TYR A 21 -6.54 17.73 -6.43
C TYR A 21 -7.00 16.26 -6.47
N GLN A 22 -7.82 15.82 -5.51
CA GLN A 22 -8.43 14.48 -5.52
C GLN A 22 -9.52 14.36 -6.59
N GLY A 23 -9.88 13.12 -6.95
CA GLY A 23 -10.86 12.85 -8.01
C GLY A 23 -10.35 13.02 -9.45
N GLN A 24 -9.17 13.62 -9.64
CA GLN A 24 -8.58 13.89 -10.96
C GLN A 24 -7.65 12.77 -11.48
N GLY A 25 -7.67 11.60 -10.84
CA GLY A 25 -6.84 10.46 -11.22
C GLY A 25 -5.35 10.55 -10.85
N LEU A 26 -4.92 11.58 -10.11
CA LEU A 26 -3.52 11.75 -9.67
C LEU A 26 -3.03 10.58 -8.80
N GLY A 27 -3.87 10.07 -7.90
CA GLY A 27 -3.52 8.90 -7.08
C GLY A 27 -3.19 7.68 -7.95
N ARG A 28 -3.93 7.48 -9.05
CA ARG A 28 -3.65 6.40 -10.02
C ARG A 28 -2.34 6.64 -10.76
N LYS A 29 -2.02 7.88 -11.14
CA LYS A 29 -0.72 8.22 -11.76
C LYS A 29 0.44 7.92 -10.82
N LEU A 30 0.36 8.38 -9.57
CA LEU A 30 1.36 8.11 -8.53
C LEU A 30 1.56 6.60 -8.30
N MET A 31 0.48 5.82 -8.24
CA MET A 31 0.58 4.36 -8.11
C MET A 31 1.26 3.73 -9.32
N LYS A 32 0.94 4.13 -10.54
CA LYS A 32 1.60 3.60 -11.74
C LYS A 32 3.12 3.87 -11.71
N GLU A 33 3.52 5.07 -11.34
CA GLU A 33 4.94 5.41 -11.20
C GLU A 33 5.64 4.56 -10.13
N LEU A 34 5.01 4.40 -8.96
CA LEU A 34 5.52 3.53 -7.89
C LEU A 34 5.65 2.08 -8.33
N LEU A 35 4.67 1.55 -9.07
CA LEU A 35 4.63 0.16 -9.49
C LEU A 35 5.59 -0.16 -10.64
N ASN A 36 5.94 0.85 -11.44
CA ASN A 36 7.00 0.76 -12.46
C ASN A 36 8.40 0.72 -11.84
N TYR A 37 8.56 1.00 -10.55
CA TYR A 37 9.84 0.84 -9.87
C TYR A 37 10.22 -0.65 -9.84
N PRO A 38 11.40 -1.02 -10.36
CA PRO A 38 11.84 -2.41 -10.42
C PRO A 38 12.00 -2.98 -9.00
N ARG A 39 11.37 -4.13 -8.76
CA ARG A 39 11.43 -4.86 -7.49
C ARG A 39 11.47 -6.36 -7.73
N GLU A 40 12.18 -7.08 -6.88
CA GLU A 40 12.24 -8.56 -6.88
C GLU A 40 11.47 -9.18 -5.71
N GLU A 41 10.85 -8.31 -4.92
CA GLU A 41 10.29 -8.55 -3.60
C GLU A 41 8.80 -8.17 -3.59
N ASP A 42 8.04 -8.81 -2.70
CA ASP A 42 6.64 -8.46 -2.47
C ASP A 42 6.55 -7.04 -1.87
N LEU A 43 5.53 -6.27 -2.29
CA LEU A 43 5.31 -4.89 -1.86
C LEU A 43 4.16 -4.84 -0.86
N TYR A 44 4.40 -4.27 0.33
CA TYR A 44 3.42 -4.24 1.40
C TYR A 44 2.96 -2.82 1.74
N LEU A 45 1.74 -2.70 2.26
CA LEU A 45 1.22 -1.45 2.81
C LEU A 45 0.12 -1.71 3.85
N VAL A 46 -0.22 -0.67 4.61
CA VAL A 46 -1.38 -0.66 5.49
C VAL A 46 -2.35 0.41 4.98
N ALA A 47 -3.55 0.00 4.58
CA ALA A 47 -4.53 0.87 3.94
C ALA A 47 -5.73 1.15 4.84
N GLN A 48 -6.11 2.42 4.94
CA GLN A 48 -7.44 2.82 5.44
C GLN A 48 -8.53 2.75 4.38
N VAL A 49 -8.15 2.76 3.09
CA VAL A 49 -9.07 2.65 1.94
C VAL A 49 -8.61 1.51 1.02
N PRO A 50 -8.84 0.24 1.40
CA PRO A 50 -8.31 -0.91 0.67
C PRO A 50 -8.80 -1.03 -0.78
N GLU A 51 -10.01 -0.56 -1.07
CA GLU A 51 -10.65 -0.61 -2.39
C GLU A 51 -9.85 0.15 -3.45
N PHE A 52 -9.10 1.18 -3.05
CA PHE A 52 -8.21 1.89 -3.95
C PHE A 52 -7.06 0.98 -4.42
N PHE A 53 -6.44 0.26 -3.49
CA PHE A 53 -5.26 -0.58 -3.75
C PHE A 53 -5.61 -1.90 -4.44
N ARG A 54 -6.80 -2.46 -4.18
CA ARG A 54 -7.30 -3.65 -4.89
C ARG A 54 -7.32 -3.47 -6.41
N LYS A 55 -7.56 -2.24 -6.89
CA LYS A 55 -7.52 -1.89 -8.33
C LYS A 55 -6.13 -2.05 -8.97
N PHE A 56 -5.09 -2.22 -8.17
CA PHE A 56 -3.71 -2.42 -8.61
C PHE A 56 -3.21 -3.84 -8.27
N GLY A 57 -4.10 -4.77 -7.93
CA GLY A 57 -3.74 -6.16 -7.62
C GLY A 57 -3.26 -6.40 -6.19
N PHE A 58 -3.42 -5.44 -5.28
CA PHE A 58 -3.14 -5.68 -3.87
C PHE A 58 -4.21 -6.58 -3.24
N GLU A 59 -3.75 -7.59 -2.51
CA GLU A 59 -4.58 -8.53 -1.77
C GLU A 59 -4.53 -8.22 -0.27
N GLY A 60 -5.64 -8.44 0.43
CA GLY A 60 -5.69 -8.31 1.89
C GLY A 60 -4.95 -9.46 2.57
N LEU A 61 -4.23 -9.14 3.65
CA LEU A 61 -3.58 -10.11 4.51
C LEU A 61 -4.17 -10.09 5.91
N ASP A 62 -4.12 -11.25 6.57
CA ASP A 62 -4.30 -11.33 8.01
C ASP A 62 -3.27 -10.44 8.70
N MET A 63 -3.70 -9.63 9.68
CA MET A 63 -2.80 -8.72 10.40
C MET A 63 -1.63 -9.46 11.08
N GLY A 64 -1.81 -10.72 11.48
CA GLY A 64 -0.73 -11.55 12.03
C GLY A 64 0.38 -11.92 11.03
N LYS A 65 0.09 -11.84 9.73
CA LYS A 65 1.06 -12.04 8.64
C LYS A 65 1.65 -10.71 8.14
N CYS A 66 1.17 -9.59 8.66
CA CYS A 66 1.65 -8.28 8.25
C CYS A 66 3.08 -8.05 8.76
N PRO A 67 3.99 -7.51 7.92
CA PRO A 67 5.28 -7.06 8.39
C PRO A 67 5.18 -6.12 9.60
N LYS A 68 5.92 -6.40 10.67
CA LYS A 68 5.94 -5.59 11.90
C LYS A 68 6.81 -4.32 11.75
N VAL A 69 6.70 -3.65 10.60
CA VAL A 69 7.50 -2.47 10.21
C VAL A 69 6.65 -1.22 10.01
N PHE A 70 5.33 -1.36 10.12
CA PHE A 70 4.38 -0.25 10.06
C PHE A 70 4.18 0.34 11.45
N GLY A 71 4.24 1.67 11.57
CA GLY A 71 4.03 2.38 12.84
C GLY A 71 2.62 2.24 13.43
N CYS A 72 1.67 1.64 12.69
CA CYS A 72 0.32 1.36 13.17
C CYS A 72 0.31 0.46 14.42
N SER A 73 1.32 -0.40 14.61
CA SER A 73 1.41 -1.30 15.77
C SER A 73 1.54 -0.62 17.13
N HIS A 74 1.76 0.70 17.17
CA HIS A 74 1.88 1.49 18.40
C HIS A 74 0.89 2.66 18.44
N CYS A 75 -0.21 2.59 17.69
CA CYS A 75 -1.20 3.66 17.60
C CYS A 75 -2.41 3.36 18.47
N ASP A 76 -2.69 4.22 19.47
CA ASP A 76 -3.82 4.07 20.40
C ASP A 76 -5.21 4.11 19.73
N ARG A 77 -5.27 4.56 18.48
CA ARG A 77 -6.49 4.60 17.66
C ARG A 77 -6.78 3.30 16.90
N GLN A 78 -5.79 2.42 16.77
CA GLN A 78 -5.95 1.16 16.04
C GLN A 78 -6.96 0.26 16.77
N GLY A 79 -7.98 -0.20 16.06
CA GLY A 79 -9.05 -1.03 16.62
C GLY A 79 -10.13 -0.26 17.40
N VAL A 80 -10.03 1.07 17.47
CA VAL A 80 -11.04 1.95 18.08
C VAL A 80 -11.83 2.66 16.98
N ASP A 81 -11.16 3.50 16.19
CA ASP A 81 -11.74 4.24 15.06
C ASP A 81 -10.95 4.01 13.75
N CYS A 82 -9.78 3.38 13.83
CA CYS A 82 -8.93 3.05 12.70
C CYS A 82 -8.80 1.52 12.55
N PHE A 83 -9.38 0.98 11.48
CA PHE A 83 -9.38 -0.46 11.18
C PHE A 83 -8.67 -0.73 9.85
N PRO A 84 -7.36 -0.46 9.77
CA PRO A 84 -6.68 -0.54 8.50
C PRO A 84 -6.44 -2.00 8.11
N LEU A 85 -6.40 -2.26 6.80
CA LEU A 85 -6.10 -3.57 6.25
C LEU A 85 -4.63 -3.61 5.82
N CYS A 86 -3.89 -4.62 6.28
CA CYS A 86 -2.60 -4.92 5.70
C CYS A 86 -2.79 -5.53 4.31
N MET A 87 -2.03 -5.06 3.33
CA MET A 87 -2.16 -5.51 1.95
C MET A 87 -0.80 -5.83 1.33
N VAL A 88 -0.80 -6.76 0.38
CA VAL A 88 0.40 -7.17 -0.36
C VAL A 88 0.15 -7.18 -1.86
N LEU A 89 1.13 -6.72 -2.63
CA LEU A 89 1.24 -6.96 -4.06
C LEU A 89 2.41 -7.90 -4.30
N ARG A 90 2.11 -9.09 -4.83
CA ARG A 90 3.09 -10.13 -5.08
C ARG A 90 4.03 -9.74 -6.23
N LYS A 91 5.29 -10.15 -6.16
CA LYS A 91 6.30 -9.89 -7.21
C LYS A 91 5.93 -10.41 -8.61
N ASN A 92 5.05 -11.42 -8.69
CA ASN A 92 4.61 -12.06 -9.95
C ASN A 92 3.22 -11.61 -10.41
N ALA A 93 2.67 -10.52 -9.86
CA ALA A 93 1.46 -9.92 -10.41
C ALA A 93 1.82 -9.17 -11.70
N SER A 94 1.97 -9.92 -12.80
CA SER A 94 2.03 -9.38 -14.15
C SER A 94 0.79 -8.53 -14.39
N MET A 95 0.99 -7.25 -14.66
CA MET A 95 -0.05 -6.39 -15.21
C MET A 95 -0.34 -6.87 -16.63
N GLU A 96 -1.36 -7.73 -16.79
CA GLU A 96 -2.00 -7.87 -18.10
C GLU A 96 -2.69 -6.54 -18.39
N GLU A 97 -2.19 -5.83 -19.40
CA GLU A 97 -2.85 -4.66 -19.97
C GLU A 97 -4.23 -5.09 -20.50
N SER A 98 -5.29 -4.44 -20.00
CA SER A 98 -6.63 -4.44 -20.60
C SER A 98 -7.05 -2.99 -20.86
#